data_AF-V5V6S2-F1
#
_entry.id   AF-V5V6S2-F1
#
_cell.length_a   1.000
_cell.length_b   1.000
_cell.length_c   1.000
_cell.angle_alpha   90.00
_cell.angle_beta   90.00
_cell.angle_gamma   90.00
#
_symmetry.space_group_name_H-M   'P 1'
#
loop_
_entity.id
_entity.type
_entity.pdbx_description
1 polymer ?
#
loop_
_entity_poly.entity_id
_entity_poly.type
_entity_poly.pdbx_seq_one_letter_code
_entity_poly.pdbx_strand_id
1 'polypeptide(L)'
;MAHPKFYFHWLVQQRGRGFTLAEVLASILVIGLFTLAAMQAIVVAAFFQADARKFAEASNWIQDDLENIKIVAYDLCQTQYAQRKLATSAQPSDTTLTLALISPGESDYDQAMPPEYRPRGACEVTSATAGFRVGDRVLIGSDAGTRRIVSISTPNTITLDSPVGVYRGVGTRVYARCRIQPNETNGIDGGFGAYLQTLIPPMNSSNNSRPIVNETYTMTRTLTTRAQAPFQTLELAYAVRNSRNRIVAQLSTEVVPNAFFRCP
;
A
#
# COMPACT_ATOMS: atom_id res chain seq x y z
N MET A 1 71.78 -43.96 33.83
CA MET A 1 71.21 -42.81 33.08
C MET A 1 70.49 -43.36 31.86
N ALA A 2 69.17 -43.21 31.83
CA ALA A 2 68.30 -43.78 30.81
C ALA A 2 68.01 -42.74 29.71
N HIS A 3 68.23 -43.11 28.46
CA HIS A 3 67.66 -42.44 27.29
C HIS A 3 66.59 -43.36 26.68
N PRO A 4 65.34 -42.92 26.49
CA PRO A 4 64.37 -43.68 25.71
C PRO A 4 64.56 -43.42 24.21
N LYS A 5 64.60 -44.51 23.45
CA LYS A 5 64.61 -44.56 21.98
C LYS A 5 63.22 -44.21 21.44
N PHE A 6 63.18 -43.30 20.47
CA PHE A 6 62.05 -43.07 19.58
C PHE A 6 61.74 -44.34 18.78
N TYR A 7 60.48 -44.80 18.79
CA TYR A 7 59.93 -45.71 17.80
C TYR A 7 58.79 -45.01 17.05
N PHE A 8 59.16 -44.31 15.98
CA PHE A 8 58.25 -43.87 14.93
C PHE A 8 58.07 -45.05 13.94
N HIS A 9 57.43 -46.14 14.38
CA HIS A 9 57.25 -47.38 13.60
C HIS A 9 55.77 -47.63 13.29
N TRP A 10 55.08 -46.63 12.75
CA TRP A 10 53.69 -46.77 12.29
C TRP A 10 53.39 -46.06 10.97
N LEU A 11 54.41 -45.85 10.15
CA LEU A 11 54.19 -45.47 8.76
C LEU A 11 54.87 -46.47 7.83
N VAL A 12 54.02 -47.05 6.99
CA VAL A 12 54.36 -47.75 5.74
C VAL A 12 54.81 -49.20 5.90
N GLN A 13 53.84 -50.12 5.89
CA GLN A 13 54.05 -51.39 5.20
C GLN A 13 52.76 -51.93 4.61
N GLN A 14 52.31 -51.31 3.51
CA GLN A 14 51.60 -52.01 2.46
C GLN A 14 52.25 -51.67 1.11
N ARG A 15 53.21 -52.51 0.72
CA ARG A 15 53.76 -52.56 -0.63
C ARG A 15 53.53 -53.98 -1.14
N GLY A 16 52.86 -54.11 -2.28
CA GLY A 16 53.04 -55.30 -3.12
C GLY A 16 51.80 -56.07 -3.56
N ARG A 17 50.69 -55.41 -3.89
CA ARG A 17 49.83 -55.88 -5.00
C ARG A 17 49.54 -54.68 -5.88
N GLY A 18 50.08 -54.68 -7.11
CA GLY A 18 49.73 -53.66 -8.10
C GLY A 18 48.22 -53.70 -8.36
N PHE A 19 47.62 -52.53 -8.61
CA PHE A 19 46.21 -52.43 -8.97
C PHE A 19 45.88 -53.45 -10.05
N THR A 20 44.94 -54.35 -9.76
CA THR A 20 44.49 -55.29 -10.79
C THR A 20 43.67 -54.51 -11.80
N LEU A 21 43.82 -54.83 -13.10
CA LEU A 21 43.12 -54.13 -14.18
C LEU A 21 41.59 -54.15 -13.97
N ALA A 22 41.07 -55.21 -13.33
CA ALA A 22 39.66 -55.35 -12.97
C ALA A 22 39.21 -54.35 -11.87
N GLU A 23 40.04 -54.10 -10.87
CA GLU A 23 39.74 -53.15 -9.77
C GLU A 23 39.72 -51.70 -10.26
N VAL A 24 40.63 -51.35 -11.19
CA VAL A 24 40.64 -50.04 -11.84
C VAL A 24 39.38 -49.86 -12.70
N LEU A 25 38.97 -50.88 -13.45
CA LEU A 25 37.73 -50.85 -14.23
C LEU A 25 36.50 -50.71 -13.34
N ALA A 26 36.44 -51.43 -12.22
CA ALA A 26 35.34 -51.33 -11.25
C ALA A 26 35.27 -49.91 -10.64
N SER A 27 36.41 -49.31 -10.32
CA SER A 27 36.47 -47.95 -9.76
C SER A 27 36.02 -46.90 -10.78
N ILE A 28 36.46 -47.00 -12.03
CA ILE A 28 36.01 -46.11 -13.12
C ILE A 28 34.51 -46.25 -13.34
N LEU A 29 33.97 -47.46 -13.30
CA LEU A 29 32.55 -47.71 -13.47
C LEU A 29 31.72 -47.08 -12.34
N VAL A 30 32.13 -47.24 -11.08
CA VAL A 30 31.45 -46.64 -9.93
C VAL A 30 31.53 -45.11 -9.95
N ILE A 31 32.72 -44.55 -10.22
CA ILE A 31 32.90 -43.10 -10.31
C ILE A 31 32.07 -42.54 -11.47
N GLY A 32 32.06 -43.20 -12.63
CA GLY A 32 31.28 -42.78 -13.80
C GLY A 32 29.77 -42.76 -13.54
N LEU A 33 29.24 -43.78 -12.86
CA LEU A 33 27.83 -43.79 -12.47
C LEU A 33 27.51 -42.66 -11.49
N PHE A 34 28.40 -42.41 -10.52
CA PHE A 34 28.20 -41.35 -9.54
C PHE A 34 28.27 -39.95 -10.18
N THR A 35 29.23 -39.69 -11.07
CA THR A 35 29.35 -38.39 -11.75
C THR A 35 28.17 -38.11 -12.67
N LEU A 36 27.67 -39.11 -13.39
CA LEU A 36 26.46 -38.97 -14.22
C LEU A 36 25.24 -38.61 -13.37
N ALA A 37 25.04 -39.31 -12.25
CA ALA A 37 23.94 -39.00 -11.32
C ALA A 37 24.09 -37.59 -10.72
N ALA A 38 25.30 -37.21 -10.31
CA ALA A 38 25.59 -35.89 -9.75
C ALA A 38 25.33 -34.77 -10.77
N MET A 39 25.72 -34.96 -12.04
CA MET A 39 25.50 -33.97 -13.09
C MET A 39 24.00 -33.71 -13.32
N GLN A 40 23.18 -34.76 -13.31
CA GLN A 40 21.73 -34.65 -13.41
C GLN A 40 21.13 -33.92 -12.19
N ALA A 41 21.58 -34.24 -10.98
CA ALA A 41 21.13 -33.59 -9.76
C ALA A 41 21.42 -32.08 -9.77
N ILE A 42 22.60 -31.67 -10.26
CA ILE A 42 22.98 -30.26 -10.37
C ILE A 42 22.07 -29.52 -11.37
N VAL A 43 21.74 -30.12 -12.51
CA VAL A 43 20.85 -29.50 -13.51
C VAL A 43 19.45 -29.28 -12.94
N VAL A 44 18.91 -30.27 -12.22
CA VAL A 44 17.60 -30.16 -11.55
C VAL A 44 17.62 -29.07 -10.48
N ALA A 45 18.68 -29.03 -9.66
CA ALA A 45 18.84 -27.98 -8.64
C ALA A 45 18.92 -26.59 -9.26
N ALA A 46 19.66 -26.42 -10.36
CA ALA A 46 19.76 -25.15 -11.07
C ALA A 46 18.40 -24.69 -11.62
N PHE A 47 17.58 -25.61 -12.12
CA PHE A 47 16.22 -25.31 -12.58
C PHE A 47 15.33 -24.82 -11.43
N PHE A 48 15.30 -25.55 -10.30
CA PHE A 48 14.53 -25.12 -9.12
C PHE A 48 15.02 -23.80 -8.55
N GLN A 49 16.33 -23.56 -8.53
CA GLN A 49 16.89 -22.29 -8.08
C GLN A 49 16.48 -21.13 -8.99
N ALA A 50 16.44 -21.35 -10.31
CA ALA A 50 15.99 -20.34 -11.27
C ALA A 50 14.51 -20.01 -11.07
N ASP A 51 13.66 -21.01 -10.87
CA ASP A 51 12.23 -20.81 -10.64
C ASP A 51 11.94 -20.14 -9.29
N ALA A 52 12.65 -20.54 -8.24
CA ALA A 52 12.58 -19.88 -6.93
C ALA A 52 12.98 -18.40 -7.02
N ARG A 53 14.02 -18.07 -7.79
CA ARG A 53 14.43 -16.68 -8.03
C ARG A 53 13.35 -15.86 -8.73
N LYS A 54 12.72 -16.40 -9.77
CA LYS A 54 11.62 -15.71 -10.48
C LYS A 54 10.46 -15.41 -9.55
N PHE A 55 10.06 -16.40 -8.74
CA PHE A 55 8.99 -16.23 -7.76
C PHE A 55 9.35 -15.19 -6.69
N ALA A 56 10.56 -15.24 -6.16
CA ALA A 56 11.04 -14.31 -5.14
C ALA A 56 11.09 -12.87 -5.68
N GLU A 57 11.64 -12.64 -6.88
CA GLU A 57 11.71 -11.31 -7.47
C GLU A 57 10.32 -10.76 -7.83
N ALA A 58 9.42 -11.60 -8.36
CA ALA A 58 8.04 -11.21 -8.63
C ALA A 58 7.28 -10.86 -7.34
N SER A 59 7.51 -11.61 -6.26
CA SER A 59 6.90 -11.34 -4.96
C SER A 59 7.45 -10.06 -4.32
N ASN A 60 8.76 -9.82 -4.42
CA ASN A 60 9.37 -8.58 -3.94
C ASN A 60 8.83 -7.37 -4.70
N TRP A 61 8.63 -7.48 -6.03
CA TRP A 61 8.02 -6.40 -6.80
C TRP A 61 6.60 -6.05 -6.33
N ILE A 62 5.77 -7.06 -6.02
CA ILE A 62 4.45 -6.83 -5.42
C ILE A 62 4.59 -6.15 -4.05
N GLN A 63 5.55 -6.58 -3.22
CA GLN A 63 5.78 -5.99 -1.90
C GLN A 63 6.22 -4.54 -1.97
N ASP A 64 7.15 -4.20 -2.87
CA ASP A 64 7.62 -2.84 -3.10
C ASP A 64 6.46 -1.91 -3.47
N ASP A 65 5.58 -2.35 -4.37
CA ASP A 65 4.40 -1.56 -4.75
C ASP A 65 3.38 -1.45 -3.61
N LEU A 66 3.14 -2.54 -2.87
CA LEU A 66 2.26 -2.52 -1.71
C LEU A 66 2.78 -1.59 -0.61
N GLU A 67 4.09 -1.55 -0.37
CA GLU A 67 4.70 -0.62 0.58
C GLU A 67 4.47 0.83 0.17
N ASN A 68 4.65 1.15 -1.12
CA ASN A 68 4.33 2.48 -1.65
C ASN A 68 2.85 2.86 -1.42
N ILE A 69 1.92 1.93 -1.64
CA ILE A 69 0.50 2.18 -1.35
C ILE A 69 0.25 2.38 0.14
N LYS A 70 0.90 1.58 1.01
CA LYS A 70 0.79 1.75 2.46
C LYS A 70 1.28 3.11 2.91
N ILE A 71 2.36 3.63 2.31
CA ILE A 71 2.84 4.99 2.58
C ILE A 71 1.77 6.03 2.22
N VAL A 72 1.14 5.91 1.03
CA VAL A 72 0.04 6.82 0.61
C VAL A 72 -1.19 6.67 1.52
N ALA A 73 -1.51 5.46 1.96
CA ALA A 73 -2.62 5.19 2.88
C ALA A 73 -2.36 5.71 4.30
N TYR A 74 -1.09 5.82 4.67
CA TYR A 74 -0.66 6.39 5.95
C TYR A 74 -0.64 7.92 5.93
N ASP A 75 -0.68 8.56 4.76
CA ASP A 75 -0.64 10.02 4.62
C ASP A 75 -1.72 10.70 5.49
N LEU A 76 -1.24 11.32 6.57
CA LEU A 76 -2.03 11.98 7.60
C LEU A 76 -2.65 13.29 7.12
N CYS A 77 -2.11 13.87 6.04
CA CYS A 77 -2.64 15.07 5.40
C CYS A 77 -4.07 14.87 4.86
N GLN A 78 -4.61 13.65 4.84
CA GLN A 78 -6.01 13.41 4.47
C GLN A 78 -6.99 13.74 5.62
N THR A 79 -6.55 13.64 6.88
CA THR A 79 -7.41 13.82 8.07
C THR A 79 -7.57 15.25 8.52
N GLN A 80 -6.62 16.11 8.15
CA GLN A 80 -6.56 17.51 8.54
C GLN A 80 -7.84 18.28 8.20
N TYR A 81 -8.61 17.80 7.21
CA TYR A 81 -9.81 18.43 6.71
C TYR A 81 -11.09 17.87 7.32
N ALA A 82 -11.06 16.60 7.78
CA ALA A 82 -12.19 15.94 8.42
C ALA A 82 -12.50 16.48 9.83
N GLN A 83 -11.58 17.25 10.42
CA GLN A 83 -11.72 17.85 11.74
C GLN A 83 -11.64 19.37 11.74
N ARG A 84 -11.57 20.02 10.57
CA ARG A 84 -11.36 21.47 10.47
C ARG A 84 -12.68 22.22 10.56
N LYS A 85 -12.67 23.30 11.34
CA LYS A 85 -13.71 24.33 11.33
C LYS A 85 -13.40 25.32 10.21
N LEU A 86 -14.36 25.54 9.33
CA LEU A 86 -14.32 26.56 8.28
C LEU A 86 -15.42 27.59 8.55
N ALA A 87 -15.34 28.76 7.94
CA ALA A 87 -16.38 29.78 8.03
C ALA A 87 -17.13 29.90 6.70
N THR A 88 -18.43 30.18 6.76
CA THR A 88 -19.23 30.56 5.59
C THR A 88 -20.37 31.47 6.01
N SER A 89 -20.99 32.15 5.06
CA SER A 89 -22.34 32.72 5.22
C SER A 89 -23.31 31.81 4.49
N ALA A 90 -24.42 31.44 5.13
CA ALA A 90 -25.42 30.58 4.51
C ALA A 90 -26.83 31.12 4.80
N GLN A 91 -27.60 31.38 3.75
CA GLN A 91 -29.03 31.67 3.84
C GLN A 91 -29.83 30.37 3.92
N PRO A 92 -31.07 30.40 4.44
CA PRO A 92 -32.01 29.32 4.21
C PRO A 92 -32.13 29.09 2.70
N SER A 93 -32.26 27.84 2.27
CA SER A 93 -32.32 27.43 0.85
C SER A 93 -31.00 27.48 0.05
N ASP A 94 -29.90 27.99 0.61
CA ASP A 94 -28.60 27.95 -0.06
C ASP A 94 -28.14 26.50 -0.24
N THR A 95 -27.75 26.15 -1.46
CA THR A 95 -27.08 24.89 -1.79
C THR A 95 -25.61 25.09 -2.11
N THR A 96 -25.21 26.31 -2.48
CA THR A 96 -23.83 26.65 -2.84
C THR A 96 -23.23 27.58 -1.79
N LEU A 97 -22.10 27.19 -1.20
CA LEU A 97 -21.47 27.92 -0.11
C LEU A 97 -20.02 28.24 -0.44
N THR A 98 -19.61 29.49 -0.19
CA THR A 98 -18.21 29.90 -0.24
C THR A 98 -17.62 29.81 1.16
N LEU A 99 -16.57 29.02 1.28
CA LEU A 99 -15.89 28.71 2.52
C LEU A 99 -14.67 29.61 2.72
N ALA A 100 -14.37 29.91 3.97
CA ALA A 100 -13.19 30.64 4.40
C ALA A 100 -12.46 29.86 5.50
N LEU A 101 -11.14 30.00 5.53
CA LEU A 101 -10.34 29.47 6.62
C LEU A 101 -10.58 30.31 7.88
N ILE A 102 -10.73 29.66 9.04
CA ILE A 102 -10.73 30.32 10.35
C ILE A 102 -9.29 30.35 10.87
N SER A 103 -8.90 31.46 11.50
CA SER A 103 -7.58 31.64 12.11
C SER A 103 -7.37 30.70 13.31
N PRO A 104 -6.16 30.14 13.50
CA PRO A 104 -5.85 29.36 14.71
C PRO A 104 -6.02 30.21 15.98
N GLY A 105 -6.79 29.73 16.96
CA GLY A 105 -7.03 30.40 18.25
C GLY A 105 -8.40 31.04 18.44
N GLU A 106 -9.29 31.00 17.44
CA GLU A 106 -10.63 31.61 17.47
C GLU A 106 -11.77 30.59 17.74
N SER A 107 -11.52 29.62 18.63
CA SER A 107 -12.37 28.42 18.82
C SER A 107 -12.83 28.25 20.27
N ASP A 108 -14.12 27.93 20.50
CA ASP A 108 -14.71 27.54 21.82
C ASP A 108 -14.14 26.25 22.44
N TYR A 109 -13.25 25.57 21.73
CA TYR A 109 -12.51 24.42 22.26
C TYR A 109 -11.03 24.77 22.15
N ASP A 110 -10.37 24.90 23.30
CA ASP A 110 -8.90 25.03 23.46
C ASP A 110 -8.14 23.75 23.06
N GLN A 111 -8.66 22.97 22.11
CA GLN A 111 -7.91 21.87 21.54
C GLN A 111 -6.97 22.47 20.50
N ALA A 112 -5.70 22.61 20.88
CA ALA A 112 -4.65 23.03 19.98
C ALA A 112 -4.73 22.20 18.69
N MET A 113 -4.86 22.89 17.54
CA MET A 113 -4.74 22.24 16.24
C MET A 113 -3.41 21.45 16.25
N PRO A 114 -3.42 20.15 15.94
CA PRO A 114 -2.21 19.34 15.95
C PRO A 114 -1.10 20.05 15.16
N PRO A 115 0.14 20.06 15.65
CA PRO A 115 1.22 20.87 15.10
C PRO A 115 1.50 20.59 13.62
N GLU A 116 1.14 19.40 13.13
CA GLU A 116 1.20 18.96 11.73
C GLU A 116 0.34 19.81 10.77
N TYR A 117 -0.75 20.40 11.25
CA TYR A 117 -1.73 21.14 10.44
C TYR A 117 -1.60 22.67 10.55
N ARG A 118 -0.51 23.16 11.14
CA ARG A 118 -0.21 24.58 11.25
C ARG A 118 0.24 25.15 9.89
N PRO A 119 0.07 26.47 9.65
CA PRO A 119 0.68 27.13 8.51
C PRO A 119 2.19 26.84 8.47
N ARG A 120 2.71 26.41 7.31
CA ARG A 120 4.10 25.93 7.10
C ARG A 120 4.45 24.58 7.76
N GLY A 121 3.47 23.79 8.17
CA GLY A 121 3.63 22.38 8.56
C GLY A 121 3.77 21.45 7.35
N ALA A 122 3.96 20.15 7.58
CA ALA A 122 4.08 19.13 6.53
C ALA A 122 2.83 19.02 5.64
N CYS A 123 1.68 19.48 6.14
CA CYS A 123 0.39 19.50 5.45
C CYS A 123 -0.12 20.95 5.30
N GLU A 124 0.41 21.72 4.35
CA GLU A 124 -0.01 23.11 4.15
C GLU A 124 -1.42 23.21 3.53
N VAL A 125 -2.26 24.08 4.09
CA VAL A 125 -3.62 24.32 3.60
C VAL A 125 -3.66 25.57 2.72
N THR A 126 -3.82 25.35 1.42
CA THR A 126 -3.81 26.41 0.39
C THR A 126 -5.20 26.94 0.06
N SER A 127 -6.27 26.25 0.45
CA SER A 127 -7.65 26.71 0.27
C SER A 127 -8.63 26.13 1.30
N ALA A 128 -9.82 26.73 1.42
CA ALA A 128 -10.85 26.27 2.35
C ALA A 128 -11.53 24.96 1.90
N THR A 129 -11.50 24.63 0.61
CA THR A 129 -11.95 23.33 0.10
C THR A 129 -10.83 22.34 -0.14
N ALA A 130 -9.59 22.67 0.23
CA ALA A 130 -8.46 21.75 0.12
C ALA A 130 -8.81 20.45 0.86
N GLY A 131 -8.58 19.31 0.19
CA GLY A 131 -8.87 17.98 0.71
C GLY A 131 -10.34 17.56 0.81
N PHE A 132 -11.30 18.45 0.58
CA PHE A 132 -12.68 18.01 0.34
C PHE A 132 -12.80 17.23 -0.96
N ARG A 133 -13.73 16.29 -0.97
CA ARG A 133 -14.12 15.50 -2.13
C ARG A 133 -15.64 15.51 -2.29
N VAL A 134 -16.07 15.32 -3.53
CA VAL A 134 -17.48 15.06 -3.82
C VAL A 134 -17.88 13.78 -3.08
N GLY A 135 -19.00 13.84 -2.37
CA GLY A 135 -19.47 12.79 -1.48
C GLY A 135 -19.21 13.05 0.00
N ASP A 136 -18.30 13.97 0.35
CA ASP A 136 -18.02 14.30 1.75
C ASP A 136 -19.24 14.90 2.43
N ARG A 137 -19.34 14.67 3.75
CA ARG A 137 -20.42 15.23 4.56
C ARG A 137 -19.94 16.42 5.34
N VAL A 138 -20.76 17.46 5.41
CA VAL A 138 -20.48 18.66 6.19
C VAL A 138 -21.67 19.00 7.08
N LEU A 139 -21.39 19.41 8.31
CA LEU A 139 -22.35 20.00 9.22
C LEU A 139 -22.15 21.51 9.20
N ILE A 140 -23.23 22.26 8.99
CA ILE A 140 -23.17 23.74 8.90
C ILE A 140 -23.84 24.30 10.14
N GLY A 141 -23.08 25.06 10.92
CA GLY A 141 -23.52 25.62 12.19
C GLY A 141 -24.06 24.55 13.14
N SER A 142 -25.29 24.75 13.60
CA SER A 142 -26.04 23.87 14.50
C SER A 142 -27.19 23.16 13.80
N ASP A 143 -27.08 22.92 12.49
CA ASP A 143 -28.14 22.26 11.74
C ASP A 143 -28.38 20.82 12.23
N ALA A 144 -29.63 20.35 12.13
CA ALA A 144 -30.05 19.05 12.66
C ALA A 144 -29.43 17.83 11.95
N GLY A 145 -28.68 18.06 10.86
CA GLY A 145 -28.06 17.00 10.07
C GLY A 145 -26.89 17.48 9.24
N THR A 146 -26.20 16.52 8.64
CA THR A 146 -25.13 16.77 7.67
C THR A 146 -25.65 16.83 6.25
N ARG A 147 -24.94 17.54 5.39
CA ARG A 147 -25.22 17.64 3.95
C ARG A 147 -24.06 17.07 3.16
N ARG A 148 -24.36 16.53 2.00
CA ARG A 148 -23.37 15.89 1.13
C ARG A 148 -22.87 16.88 0.09
N ILE A 149 -21.56 16.94 -0.12
CA ILE A 149 -20.96 17.73 -1.19
C ILE A 149 -21.24 17.04 -2.53
N VAL A 150 -21.90 17.72 -3.46
CA VAL A 150 -22.18 17.23 -4.83
C VAL A 150 -21.20 17.78 -5.86
N SER A 151 -20.62 18.94 -5.60
CA SER A 151 -19.55 19.49 -6.44
C SER A 151 -18.64 20.42 -5.64
N ILE A 152 -17.40 20.56 -6.09
CA ILE A 152 -16.42 21.47 -5.52
C ILE A 152 -15.90 22.36 -6.65
N SER A 153 -16.03 23.66 -6.46
CA SER A 153 -15.44 24.67 -7.34
C SER A 153 -14.25 25.29 -6.61
N THR A 154 -13.06 25.10 -7.18
CA THR A 154 -11.82 25.62 -6.62
C THR A 154 -11.75 27.14 -6.76
N PRO A 155 -11.28 27.88 -5.74
CA PRO A 155 -10.56 27.37 -4.57
C PRO A 155 -11.39 27.13 -3.30
N ASN A 156 -12.63 27.65 -3.21
CA ASN A 156 -13.31 27.80 -1.91
C ASN A 156 -14.81 27.48 -1.92
N THR A 157 -15.39 27.03 -3.02
CA THR A 157 -16.85 26.87 -3.12
C THR A 157 -17.25 25.40 -3.14
N ILE A 158 -18.27 25.04 -2.36
CA ILE A 158 -18.90 23.72 -2.36
C ILE A 158 -20.37 23.85 -2.73
N THR A 159 -20.90 22.82 -3.40
CA THR A 159 -22.34 22.67 -3.62
C THR A 159 -22.83 21.45 -2.87
N LEU A 160 -24.00 21.54 -2.26
CA LEU A 160 -24.61 20.54 -1.41
C LEU A 160 -25.78 19.84 -2.09
N ASP A 161 -26.07 18.62 -1.65
CA ASP A 161 -27.22 17.81 -2.10
C ASP A 161 -28.57 18.38 -1.64
N SER A 162 -28.56 19.15 -0.56
CA SER A 162 -29.75 19.68 0.09
C SER A 162 -29.49 21.08 0.65
N PRO A 163 -30.52 21.94 0.69
CA PRO A 163 -30.36 23.31 1.15
C PRO A 163 -30.00 23.43 2.63
N VAL A 164 -29.38 24.55 3.00
CA VAL A 164 -29.23 24.96 4.39
C VAL A 164 -30.60 25.30 4.99
N GLY A 165 -30.88 24.77 6.18
CA GLY A 165 -32.23 24.79 6.76
C GLY A 165 -32.56 26.05 7.55
N VAL A 166 -31.54 26.75 8.07
CA VAL A 166 -31.71 27.96 8.86
C VAL A 166 -30.68 29.00 8.40
N TYR A 167 -31.02 30.28 8.52
CA TYR A 167 -30.08 31.36 8.28
C TYR A 167 -28.88 31.25 9.22
N ARG A 168 -27.70 31.46 8.67
CA ARG A 168 -26.44 31.46 9.36
C ARG A 168 -25.59 32.63 8.86
N GLY A 169 -25.31 33.59 9.75
CA GLY A 169 -24.55 34.81 9.40
C GLY A 169 -23.14 34.52 8.91
N VAL A 170 -22.45 35.56 8.44
CA VAL A 170 -21.02 35.47 8.08
C VAL A 170 -20.22 34.90 9.25
N GLY A 171 -19.33 33.95 8.99
CA GLY A 171 -18.52 33.31 10.02
C GLY A 171 -19.09 32.00 10.58
N THR A 172 -20.19 31.51 10.00
CA THR A 172 -20.81 30.25 10.45
C THR A 172 -19.87 29.08 10.25
N ARG A 173 -19.69 28.31 11.33
CA ARG A 173 -18.78 27.17 11.37
C ARG A 173 -19.29 26.04 10.48
N VAL A 174 -18.48 25.60 9.53
CA VAL A 174 -18.68 24.37 8.77
C VAL A 174 -17.72 23.33 9.34
N TYR A 175 -18.29 22.23 9.80
CA TYR A 175 -17.54 21.07 10.28
C TYR A 175 -17.59 20.02 9.18
N ALA A 176 -16.44 19.64 8.65
CA ALA A 176 -16.37 18.42 7.90
C ALA A 176 -16.72 17.26 8.85
N ARG A 177 -17.62 16.39 8.42
CA ARG A 177 -17.84 15.09 9.03
C ARG A 177 -17.19 14.06 8.13
N CYS A 178 -16.67 13.02 8.74
CA CYS A 178 -15.95 12.00 8.00
C CYS A 178 -16.80 11.36 6.91
N ARG A 179 -16.09 10.76 5.95
CA ARG A 179 -16.67 10.19 4.75
C ARG A 179 -17.49 8.94 5.12
N ILE A 180 -18.78 9.18 5.35
CA ILE A 180 -19.91 8.25 5.46
C ILE A 180 -19.91 7.35 6.71
N GLN A 181 -21.07 7.29 7.38
CA GLN A 181 -21.40 6.36 8.46
C GLN A 181 -21.92 5.01 7.91
N PRO A 182 -21.79 3.90 8.66
CA PRO A 182 -22.07 2.54 8.19
C PRO A 182 -23.53 2.22 7.78
N ASN A 183 -24.46 3.17 7.75
CA ASN A 183 -25.90 2.90 7.63
C ASN A 183 -26.65 3.73 6.57
N GLU A 184 -25.95 4.26 5.56
CA GLU A 184 -26.57 5.03 4.49
C GLU A 184 -26.46 4.32 3.14
N THR A 185 -27.60 3.83 2.67
CA THR A 185 -27.77 2.96 1.49
C THR A 185 -27.39 3.60 0.15
N ASN A 186 -27.15 4.92 0.13
CA ASN A 186 -26.79 5.70 -1.08
C ASN A 186 -25.42 6.41 -0.96
N GLY A 187 -24.63 6.11 0.07
CA GLY A 187 -23.31 6.71 0.30
C GLY A 187 -22.22 6.06 -0.54
N ILE A 188 -22.35 6.09 -1.87
CA ILE A 188 -21.47 5.35 -2.77
C ILE A 188 -20.28 6.20 -3.24
N ASP A 189 -20.34 7.54 -3.17
CA ASP A 189 -19.21 8.37 -3.62
C ASP A 189 -18.32 8.84 -2.47
N GLY A 190 -17.03 8.54 -2.57
CA GLY A 190 -15.96 9.37 -1.99
C GLY A 190 -15.29 8.86 -0.72
N GLY A 191 -15.73 7.74 -0.13
CA GLY A 191 -15.15 7.12 1.08
C GLY A 191 -13.61 7.07 1.13
N PHE A 192 -12.99 6.92 2.30
CA PHE A 192 -11.52 6.96 2.42
C PHE A 192 -10.82 5.95 1.49
N GLY A 193 -11.39 4.75 1.30
CA GLY A 193 -10.87 3.78 0.33
C GLY A 193 -10.96 4.25 -1.13
N ALA A 194 -12.06 4.88 -1.53
CA ALA A 194 -12.22 5.46 -2.88
C ALA A 194 -11.28 6.65 -3.10
N TYR A 195 -11.02 7.43 -2.07
CA TYR A 195 -10.05 8.50 -2.15
C TYR A 195 -8.62 8.01 -2.25
N LEU A 196 -8.24 7.02 -1.44
CA LEU A 196 -6.96 6.35 -1.57
C LEU A 196 -6.78 5.83 -3.00
N GLN A 197 -7.82 5.25 -3.60
CA GLN A 197 -7.80 4.81 -5.00
C GLN A 197 -7.41 5.93 -5.98
N THR A 198 -7.87 7.17 -5.77
CA THR A 198 -7.50 8.31 -6.64
C THR A 198 -6.06 8.79 -6.47
N LEU A 199 -5.44 8.48 -5.34
CA LEU A 199 -4.08 8.90 -5.03
C LEU A 199 -3.03 7.87 -5.42
N ILE A 200 -3.44 6.61 -5.58
CA ILE A 200 -2.54 5.54 -5.99
C ILE A 200 -2.10 5.80 -7.44
N PRO A 201 -0.77 5.85 -7.70
CA PRO A 201 -0.26 6.03 -9.05
C PRO A 201 -0.81 4.94 -9.98
N PRO A 202 -1.30 5.25 -11.19
CA PRO A 202 -1.81 4.23 -12.09
C PRO A 202 -0.69 3.26 -12.51
N MET A 203 -1.04 2.00 -12.73
CA MET A 203 -0.13 1.09 -13.43
C MET A 203 -0.30 1.27 -14.93
N ASN A 204 0.77 1.67 -15.59
CA ASN A 204 0.85 1.99 -17.00
C ASN A 204 1.98 1.18 -17.65
N SER A 205 2.16 1.32 -18.96
CA SER A 205 3.19 0.59 -19.71
C SER A 205 4.63 0.89 -19.30
N SER A 206 4.90 1.95 -18.51
CA SER A 206 6.25 2.29 -18.05
C SER A 206 6.61 1.74 -16.68
N ASN A 207 5.63 1.37 -15.85
CA ASN A 207 5.87 0.81 -14.50
C ASN A 207 5.28 -0.60 -14.30
N ASN A 208 4.53 -1.14 -15.27
CA ASN A 208 3.89 -2.44 -15.18
C ASN A 208 4.72 -3.60 -15.76
N SER A 209 5.93 -3.34 -16.25
CA SER A 209 6.77 -4.33 -16.93
C SER A 209 8.19 -4.32 -16.38
N ARG A 210 8.75 -5.50 -16.08
CA ARG A 210 10.09 -5.64 -15.52
C ARG A 210 10.77 -6.92 -16.04
N PRO A 211 12.06 -6.85 -16.44
CA PRO A 211 12.83 -8.05 -16.72
C PRO A 211 13.17 -8.77 -15.40
N ILE A 212 12.89 -10.06 -15.33
CA ILE A 212 13.24 -10.95 -14.21
C ILE A 212 14.01 -12.13 -14.80
N VAL A 213 15.30 -12.21 -14.46
CA VAL A 213 16.25 -13.17 -15.04
C VAL A 213 16.38 -12.99 -16.56
N ASN A 214 15.65 -13.77 -17.37
CA ASN A 214 15.76 -13.83 -18.84
C ASN A 214 14.39 -13.66 -19.54
N GLU A 215 13.35 -13.29 -18.79
CA GLU A 215 12.00 -13.10 -19.34
C GLU A 215 11.42 -11.79 -18.79
N THR A 216 10.61 -11.12 -19.61
CA THR A 216 9.88 -9.91 -19.19
C THR A 216 8.55 -10.32 -18.57
N TYR A 217 8.27 -9.74 -17.41
CA TYR A 217 7.05 -9.98 -16.66
C TYR A 217 6.22 -8.71 -16.58
N THR A 218 4.91 -8.88 -16.56
CA THR A 218 3.95 -7.80 -16.44
C THR A 218 3.17 -7.95 -15.13
N MET A 219 3.14 -6.88 -14.32
CA MET A 219 2.31 -6.80 -13.13
C MET A 219 0.97 -6.14 -13.47
N THR A 220 -0.12 -6.71 -12.95
CA THR A 220 -1.45 -6.12 -12.95
C THR A 220 -1.93 -5.95 -11.52
N ARG A 221 -2.56 -4.81 -11.23
CA ARG A 221 -3.04 -4.38 -9.92
C ARG A 221 -4.44 -3.85 -10.15
N THR A 222 -5.41 -4.55 -9.59
CA THR A 222 -6.81 -4.17 -9.63
C THR A 222 -7.16 -3.56 -8.29
N LEU A 223 -7.78 -2.37 -8.34
CA LEU A 223 -8.21 -1.62 -7.16
C LEU A 223 -9.73 -1.74 -7.07
N THR A 224 -10.26 -2.20 -5.93
CA THR A 224 -11.70 -2.32 -5.72
C THR A 224 -12.07 -1.75 -4.38
N THR A 225 -13.09 -0.88 -4.34
CA THR A 225 -13.57 -0.28 -3.10
C THR A 225 -14.66 -1.15 -2.51
N ARG A 226 -14.53 -1.49 -1.23
CA ARG A 226 -15.53 -2.29 -0.52
C ARG A 226 -16.35 -1.41 0.42
N ALA A 227 -17.66 -1.40 0.20
CA ALA A 227 -18.63 -0.59 0.96
C ALA A 227 -19.32 -1.41 2.06
N GLN A 228 -18.56 -2.22 2.82
CA GLN A 228 -19.11 -3.03 3.91
C GLN A 228 -18.66 -2.48 5.26
N ALA A 229 -19.61 -2.26 6.17
CA ALA A 229 -19.31 -1.91 7.55
C ALA A 229 -18.43 -3.01 8.19
N PRO A 230 -17.48 -2.66 9.07
CA PRO A 230 -17.29 -1.35 9.71
C PRO A 230 -16.31 -0.40 9.02
N PHE A 231 -15.59 -0.80 7.97
CA PHE A 231 -14.51 -0.01 7.36
C PHE A 231 -14.69 0.16 5.84
N GLN A 232 -14.45 1.37 5.32
CA GLN A 232 -14.30 1.57 3.87
C GLN A 232 -12.88 1.18 3.46
N THR A 233 -12.70 -0.09 3.06
CA THR A 233 -11.40 -0.62 2.67
C THR A 233 -11.17 -0.51 1.17
N LEU A 234 -9.88 -0.40 0.80
CA LEU A 234 -9.45 -0.57 -0.58
C LEU A 234 -8.84 -1.96 -0.73
N GLU A 235 -9.47 -2.80 -1.53
CA GLU A 235 -8.95 -4.12 -1.92
C GLU A 235 -7.96 -3.97 -3.08
N LEU A 236 -6.83 -4.62 -2.94
CA LEU A 236 -5.73 -4.66 -3.88
C LEU A 236 -5.52 -6.10 -4.33
N ALA A 237 -5.75 -6.37 -5.61
CA ALA A 237 -5.46 -7.67 -6.22
C ALA A 237 -4.29 -7.54 -7.20
N TYR A 238 -3.20 -8.24 -6.90
CA TYR A 238 -1.98 -8.28 -7.71
C TYR A 238 -1.86 -9.61 -8.44
N ALA A 239 -1.39 -9.54 -9.69
CA ALA A 239 -0.91 -10.69 -10.43
C ALA A 239 0.31 -10.30 -11.27
N VAL A 240 1.39 -11.06 -11.14
CA VAL A 240 2.57 -10.95 -12.01
C VAL A 240 2.53 -12.09 -12.99
N ARG A 241 2.56 -11.76 -14.27
CA ARG A 241 2.46 -12.71 -15.38
C ARG A 241 3.70 -12.67 -16.24
N ASN A 242 4.08 -13.83 -16.77
CA ASN A 242 5.18 -13.93 -17.73
C ASN A 242 4.70 -13.63 -19.17
N SER A 243 5.62 -13.69 -20.14
CA SER A 243 5.32 -13.45 -21.57
C SER A 243 4.29 -14.41 -22.17
N ARG A 244 4.12 -15.59 -21.54
CA ARG A 244 3.14 -16.63 -21.92
C ARG A 244 1.83 -16.50 -21.15
N ASN A 245 1.59 -15.38 -20.48
CA ASN A 245 0.40 -15.09 -19.70
C ASN A 245 0.18 -16.04 -18.49
N ARG A 246 1.23 -16.73 -18.00
CA ARG A 246 1.15 -17.57 -16.80
C ARG A 246 1.39 -16.74 -15.55
N ILE A 247 0.56 -16.95 -14.52
CA ILE A 247 0.73 -16.33 -13.21
C ILE A 247 1.98 -16.93 -12.55
N VAL A 248 2.87 -16.06 -12.11
CA VAL A 248 4.08 -16.42 -11.38
C VAL A 248 3.97 -16.02 -9.92
N ALA A 249 3.37 -14.87 -9.62
CA ALA A 249 3.05 -14.45 -8.26
C ALA A 249 1.68 -13.76 -8.22
N GLN A 250 0.98 -13.90 -7.10
CA GLN A 250 -0.32 -13.25 -6.85
C GLN A 250 -0.47 -12.90 -5.38
N LEU A 251 -1.17 -11.81 -5.10
CA LEU A 251 -1.48 -11.37 -3.74
C LEU A 251 -2.82 -10.65 -3.76
N SER A 252 -3.71 -10.96 -2.81
CA SER A 252 -4.87 -10.12 -2.51
C SER A 252 -4.75 -9.60 -1.08
N THR A 253 -4.98 -8.31 -0.89
CA THR A 253 -4.90 -7.66 0.42
C THR A 253 -5.84 -6.47 0.51
N GLU A 254 -6.18 -6.06 1.72
CA GLU A 254 -7.00 -4.89 1.99
C GLU A 254 -6.18 -3.82 2.70
N VAL A 255 -6.39 -2.56 2.31
CA VAL A 255 -5.75 -1.40 2.93
C VAL A 255 -6.81 -0.50 3.55
N VAL A 256 -6.63 -0.19 4.83
CA VAL A 256 -7.45 0.76 5.57
C VAL A 256 -6.68 2.08 5.68
N PRO A 257 -7.16 3.18 5.09
CA PRO A 257 -6.52 4.47 5.23
C PRO A 257 -6.48 4.90 6.70
N ASN A 258 -5.34 5.41 7.17
CA ASN A 258 -5.21 5.91 8.54
C ASN A 258 -6.25 7.00 8.86
N ALA A 259 -6.69 7.69 7.81
CA ALA A 259 -7.67 8.74 7.91
C ALA A 259 -9.03 8.31 8.46
N PHE A 260 -9.39 7.05 8.26
CA PHE A 260 -10.59 6.47 8.84
C PHE A 260 -10.55 6.48 10.38
N PHE A 261 -9.40 6.17 11.01
CA PHE A 261 -9.30 6.03 12.46
C PHE A 261 -9.28 7.36 13.22
N ARG A 262 -9.06 8.48 12.52
CA ARG A 262 -9.10 9.83 13.10
C ARG A 262 -10.47 10.48 13.01
N CYS A 263 -11.43 9.77 12.46
CA CYS A 263 -12.80 10.24 12.36
C CYS A 263 -13.56 10.05 13.67
N PRO A 264 -14.24 11.09 14.18
CA PRO A 264 -15.12 10.97 15.33
C PRO A 264 -16.39 10.17 15.03
#